data_AF-W6KEN1-F1
#
_entry.id   AF-W6KEN1-F1
#
_cell.length_a   1.000
_cell.length_b   1.000
_cell.length_c   1.000
_cell.angle_alpha   90.00
_cell.angle_beta   90.00
_cell.angle_gamma   90.00
#
_symmetry.space_group_name_H-M   'P 1'
#
loop_
_entity.id
_entity.type
_entity.pdbx_description
1 polymer ?
#
loop_
_entity_poly.entity_id
_entity_poly.type
_entity_poly.pdbx_seq_one_letter_code
_entity_poly.pdbx_strand_id
1 'polypeptide(L)'
;MPDRPYISDSFPFPRSSSSAIRESNAKHLRDRGDQCCSNTPFLSEGMGGTPTVPRVLSLAKACRKEIQLYCGKSVLNPLQCLLEHYYAVRRNDTLKMTEVYSELCYSWLEARDVCVSALRQQWHELCGDEGYAINVRECLRRVPPPLLPEGCRESDYYHSVRLAGKLRRRISGHAYGSMNMKAREK
;
A
#
# COMPACT_ATOMS: atom_id res chain seq x y z
N MET A 1 44.35 -9.00 -7.11
CA MET A 1 43.92 -10.24 -6.43
C MET A 1 44.67 -10.26 -5.10
N PRO A 2 43.99 -9.93 -4.01
CA PRO A 2 43.49 -10.99 -3.13
C PRO A 2 42.04 -10.79 -2.65
N ASP A 3 41.55 -11.87 -2.04
CA ASP A 3 40.18 -12.29 -1.80
C ASP A 3 39.30 -11.43 -0.89
N ARG A 4 38.00 -11.39 -1.26
CA ARG A 4 36.89 -11.06 -0.36
C ARG A 4 36.66 -12.20 0.64
N PRO A 5 36.35 -11.90 1.91
CA PRO A 5 35.47 -12.74 2.69
C PRO A 5 34.02 -12.27 2.52
N TYR A 6 33.17 -13.24 2.19
CA TYR A 6 31.72 -13.19 2.15
C TYR A 6 31.20 -13.21 3.59
N ILE A 7 30.61 -12.11 4.08
CA ILE A 7 29.92 -12.08 5.37
C ILE A 7 28.42 -12.24 5.09
N SER A 8 27.93 -13.44 5.36
CA SER A 8 26.53 -13.79 5.42
C SER A 8 25.95 -13.35 6.77
N ASP A 9 25.41 -12.13 6.85
CA ASP A 9 24.66 -11.71 8.05
C ASP A 9 23.23 -12.26 8.01
N SER A 10 23.12 -13.43 8.63
CA SER A 10 21.88 -14.08 9.01
C SER A 10 21.25 -13.30 10.16
N PHE A 11 20.05 -12.76 9.96
CA PHE A 11 19.27 -12.14 11.03
C PHE A 11 18.84 -13.21 12.07
N PRO A 12 18.98 -12.93 13.38
CA PRO A 12 18.48 -13.80 14.43
C PRO A 12 16.97 -13.63 14.65
N PHE A 13 16.24 -14.75 14.63
CA PHE A 13 14.87 -14.87 15.14
C PHE A 13 14.86 -14.87 16.67
N PRO A 14 13.87 -14.23 17.33
CA PRO A 14 13.43 -14.67 18.64
C PRO A 14 12.41 -15.81 18.52
N ARG A 15 12.65 -16.84 19.34
CA ARG A 15 11.98 -18.12 19.45
C ARG A 15 10.50 -18.02 19.81
N SER A 16 9.72 -18.94 19.25
CA SER A 16 8.39 -19.36 19.72
C SER A 16 8.45 -19.89 21.16
N SER A 17 7.48 -19.47 21.97
CA SER A 17 7.06 -20.20 23.17
C SER A 17 5.55 -20.47 23.07
N SER A 18 5.21 -21.75 22.89
CA SER A 18 3.87 -22.29 23.05
C SER A 18 3.45 -22.29 24.52
N SER A 19 2.20 -21.95 24.83
CA SER A 19 1.40 -22.69 25.82
C SER A 19 -0.06 -22.22 25.90
N ALA A 20 -0.92 -23.22 26.13
CA ALA A 20 -2.18 -23.19 26.87
C ALA A 20 -3.47 -22.70 26.17
N ILE A 21 -4.15 -23.70 25.60
CA ILE A 21 -5.58 -24.04 25.72
C ILE A 21 -6.34 -23.28 26.82
N ARG A 22 -7.50 -22.69 26.46
CA ARG A 22 -8.66 -22.60 27.35
C ARG A 22 -9.97 -22.47 26.57
N GLU A 23 -10.77 -23.54 26.59
CA GLU A 23 -12.20 -23.54 26.27
C GLU A 23 -13.00 -22.81 27.36
N SER A 24 -14.08 -22.11 26.97
CA SER A 24 -15.36 -22.05 27.69
C SER A 24 -16.45 -21.32 26.88
N ASN A 25 -17.35 -22.13 26.33
CA ASN A 25 -18.82 -22.06 26.27
C ASN A 25 -19.65 -20.73 26.30
N ALA A 26 -20.54 -20.69 25.30
CA ALA A 26 -22.01 -20.58 25.37
C ALA A 26 -22.75 -19.23 25.48
N LYS A 27 -23.59 -18.99 24.44
CA LYS A 27 -24.99 -18.46 24.39
C LYS A 27 -25.21 -17.07 25.03
N HIS A 28 -25.86 -16.07 24.41
CA HIS A 28 -27.23 -16.09 23.88
C HIS A 28 -27.63 -14.66 23.37
N LEU A 29 -28.50 -14.61 22.37
CA LEU A 29 -29.64 -13.67 22.16
C LEU A 29 -29.49 -12.29 21.44
N ARG A 30 -30.27 -12.22 20.35
CA ARG A 30 -31.08 -11.12 19.73
C ARG A 30 -30.36 -10.04 18.93
N ASP A 31 -30.67 -9.88 17.63
CA ASP A 31 -31.95 -9.51 16.95
C ASP A 31 -32.27 -8.01 17.07
N ARG A 32 -31.97 -7.30 15.97
CA ARG A 32 -32.51 -6.01 15.48
C ARG A 32 -31.78 -5.78 14.14
N GLY A 33 -32.41 -5.75 12.98
CA GLY A 33 -33.64 -5.03 12.68
C GLY A 33 -33.27 -3.64 12.15
N ASP A 34 -33.50 -3.48 10.84
CA ASP A 34 -33.79 -2.23 10.13
C ASP A 34 -32.73 -1.39 9.38
N GLN A 35 -33.24 -0.99 8.20
CA GLN A 35 -33.03 0.20 7.40
C GLN A 35 -31.89 0.29 6.36
N CYS A 36 -32.36 0.16 5.12
CA CYS A 36 -31.77 0.57 3.86
C CYS A 36 -31.62 2.09 3.68
N CYS A 37 -30.83 2.42 2.65
CA CYS A 37 -30.89 3.61 1.78
C CYS A 37 -30.47 4.97 2.36
N SER A 38 -29.37 5.48 1.82
CA SER A 38 -29.24 6.90 1.50
C SER A 38 -28.73 7.03 0.07
N ASN A 39 -29.68 6.96 -0.86
CA ASN A 39 -29.53 7.51 -2.19
C ASN A 39 -29.43 9.03 -2.06
N THR A 40 -28.43 9.64 -2.68
CA THR A 40 -28.52 11.03 -3.15
C THR A 40 -28.11 11.08 -4.62
N PRO A 41 -28.71 11.99 -5.40
CA PRO A 41 -29.02 11.74 -6.80
C PRO A 41 -27.90 12.14 -7.76
N PHE A 42 -27.74 11.30 -8.77
CA PHE A 42 -27.76 11.64 -10.19
C PHE A 42 -27.48 13.12 -10.56
N LEU A 43 -26.28 13.35 -11.08
CA LEU A 43 -26.09 14.22 -12.25
C LEU A 43 -25.39 13.36 -13.31
N SER A 44 -26.19 12.80 -14.21
CA SER A 44 -25.71 12.34 -15.50
C SER A 44 -25.82 13.50 -16.48
N GLU A 45 -24.75 13.75 -17.24
CA GLU A 45 -24.81 13.94 -18.69
C GLU A 45 -23.38 13.95 -19.26
N GLY A 46 -23.17 13.17 -20.33
CA GLY A 46 -21.92 13.16 -21.10
C GLY A 46 -21.57 11.80 -21.70
N MET A 47 -22.05 11.55 -22.91
CA MET A 47 -21.78 10.41 -23.79
C MET A 47 -20.29 10.00 -23.88
N GLY A 48 -20.04 8.69 -24.00
CA GLY A 48 -18.76 8.17 -24.51
C GLY A 48 -18.22 6.99 -23.71
N GLY A 49 -18.30 5.79 -24.29
CA GLY A 49 -17.86 4.55 -23.66
C GLY A 49 -16.38 4.54 -23.29
N THR A 50 -16.13 4.44 -21.98
CA THR A 50 -15.04 3.65 -21.42
C THR A 50 -15.61 2.98 -20.17
N PRO A 51 -15.34 1.69 -19.90
CA PRO A 51 -15.63 1.16 -18.58
C PRO A 51 -14.76 1.96 -17.61
N THR A 52 -15.35 2.95 -16.95
CA THR A 52 -14.69 3.77 -15.94
C THR A 52 -14.52 2.87 -14.73
N VAL A 53 -13.52 1.98 -14.80
CA VAL A 53 -13.07 1.18 -13.67
C VAL A 53 -12.85 2.18 -12.53
N PRO A 54 -13.51 2.01 -11.38
CA PRO A 54 -13.36 2.94 -10.28
C PRO A 54 -11.86 3.06 -9.99
N ARG A 55 -11.27 4.25 -10.19
CA ARG A 55 -9.86 4.45 -9.90
C ARG A 55 -9.65 4.22 -8.41
N VAL A 56 -9.14 3.04 -8.07
CA VAL A 56 -8.73 2.74 -6.73
C VAL A 56 -7.47 3.55 -6.47
N LEU A 57 -7.51 4.43 -5.47
CA LEU A 57 -6.43 5.39 -5.23
C LEU A 57 -5.47 4.92 -4.12
N SER A 58 -5.73 3.76 -3.50
CA SER A 58 -4.90 3.26 -2.41
C SER A 58 -5.01 1.75 -2.23
N LEU A 59 -3.90 1.16 -1.78
CA LEU A 59 -3.82 -0.24 -1.38
C LEU A 59 -4.89 -0.63 -0.34
N ALA A 60 -5.18 0.26 0.62
CA ALA A 60 -6.20 0.02 1.64
C ALA A 60 -7.61 -0.09 1.05
N LYS A 61 -7.87 0.65 -0.04
CA LYS A 61 -9.16 0.59 -0.73
C LYS A 61 -9.24 -0.63 -1.65
N ALA A 62 -8.14 -0.99 -2.32
CA ALA A 62 -8.04 -2.20 -3.15
C ALA A 62 -8.28 -3.48 -2.33
N CYS A 63 -7.64 -3.54 -1.14
CA CYS A 63 -7.64 -4.70 -0.27
C CYS A 63 -8.61 -4.59 0.90
N ARG A 64 -9.70 -3.82 0.77
CA ARG A 64 -10.60 -3.54 1.91
C ARG A 64 -11.18 -4.81 2.53
N LYS A 65 -11.59 -5.76 1.69
CA LYS A 65 -12.22 -7.02 2.13
C LYS A 65 -11.20 -7.89 2.86
N GLU A 66 -10.00 -8.00 2.31
CA GLU A 66 -8.89 -8.80 2.83
C GLU A 66 -8.37 -8.22 4.15
N ILE A 67 -8.31 -6.89 4.26
CA ILE A 67 -7.98 -6.23 5.52
C ILE A 67 -9.01 -6.57 6.61
N GLN A 68 -10.31 -6.54 6.28
CA GLN A 68 -11.34 -6.92 7.25
C GLN A 68 -11.26 -8.41 7.63
N LEU A 69 -10.99 -9.28 6.64
CA LEU A 69 -10.94 -10.72 6.82
C LEU A 69 -9.74 -11.18 7.66
N TYR A 70 -8.54 -10.68 7.33
CA TYR A 70 -7.29 -11.15 7.95
C TYR A 70 -6.80 -10.25 9.09
N CYS A 71 -7.14 -8.96 9.06
CA CYS A 71 -6.58 -7.97 9.97
C CYS A 71 -7.62 -7.27 10.84
N GLY A 72 -8.90 -7.68 10.80
CA GLY A 72 -9.98 -7.01 11.55
C GLY A 72 -9.82 -7.01 13.08
N LYS A 73 -9.00 -7.92 13.63
CA LYS A 73 -8.69 -8.02 15.06
C LYS A 73 -7.24 -7.66 15.40
N SER A 74 -6.45 -7.21 14.41
CA SER A 74 -5.03 -6.96 14.62
C SER A 74 -4.79 -5.69 15.44
N VAL A 75 -3.79 -5.73 16.32
CA VAL A 75 -3.30 -4.57 17.07
C VAL A 75 -2.43 -3.65 16.17
N LEU A 76 -1.92 -4.20 15.07
CA LEU A 76 -1.11 -3.47 14.10
C LEU A 76 -1.96 -2.55 13.23
N ASN A 77 -1.31 -1.60 12.57
CA ASN A 77 -1.95 -0.86 11.48
C ASN A 77 -2.48 -1.87 10.43
N PRO A 78 -3.75 -1.78 9.99
CA PRO A 78 -4.35 -2.80 9.13
C PRO A 78 -3.59 -3.04 7.81
N LEU A 79 -2.95 -2.01 7.26
CA LEU A 79 -2.09 -2.16 6.08
C LEU A 79 -0.79 -2.91 6.37
N GLN A 80 -0.19 -2.69 7.54
CA GLN A 80 1.02 -3.39 7.93
C GLN A 80 0.72 -4.88 8.14
N CYS A 81 -0.36 -5.19 8.87
CA CYS A 81 -0.83 -6.56 9.04
C CYS A 81 -1.06 -7.26 7.69
N LEU A 82 -1.72 -6.59 6.74
CA LEU A 82 -1.96 -7.16 5.41
C LEU A 82 -0.65 -7.48 4.67
N LEU A 83 0.34 -6.59 4.73
CA LEU A 83 1.64 -6.79 4.09
C LEU A 83 2.40 -7.97 4.72
N GLU A 84 2.39 -8.07 6.05
CA GLU A 84 3.01 -9.19 6.76
C GLU A 84 2.34 -10.51 6.38
N HIS A 85 1.00 -10.53 6.34
CA HIS A 85 0.24 -11.70 5.88
C HIS A 85 0.56 -12.07 4.43
N TYR A 86 0.65 -11.09 3.53
CA TYR A 86 1.04 -11.29 2.13
C TYR A 86 2.42 -11.96 2.00
N TYR A 87 3.43 -11.44 2.69
CA TYR A 87 4.77 -12.01 2.65
C TYR A 87 4.88 -13.35 3.38
N ALA A 88 4.03 -13.63 4.37
CA ALA A 88 3.94 -14.94 5.00
C ALA A 88 3.36 -15.98 4.03
N VAL A 89 2.24 -15.67 3.37
CA VAL A 89 1.63 -16.54 2.37
C VAL A 89 2.57 -16.74 1.18
N ARG A 90 3.29 -15.70 0.73
CA ARG A 90 4.18 -15.79 -0.44
C ARG A 90 5.39 -16.68 -0.24
N ARG A 91 5.87 -16.80 1.00
CA ARG A 91 6.94 -17.73 1.35
C ARG A 91 6.45 -19.17 1.49
N ASN A 92 5.12 -19.36 1.54
CA ASN A 92 4.51 -20.66 1.63
C ASN A 92 4.00 -21.07 0.24
N ASP A 93 4.81 -21.83 -0.49
CA ASP A 93 4.54 -22.25 -1.88
C ASP A 93 3.32 -23.18 -2.04
N THR A 94 2.64 -23.52 -0.95
CA THR A 94 1.48 -24.42 -0.96
C THR A 94 0.18 -23.74 -1.40
N LEU A 95 0.08 -22.41 -1.31
CA LEU A 95 -1.14 -21.67 -1.61
C LEU A 95 -0.96 -20.76 -2.82
N LYS A 96 -1.91 -20.82 -3.77
CA LYS A 96 -1.93 -19.85 -4.86
C LYS A 96 -2.45 -18.52 -4.35
N MET A 97 -1.75 -17.44 -4.69
CA MET A 97 -2.13 -16.09 -4.26
C MET A 97 -3.55 -15.69 -4.68
N THR A 98 -3.97 -16.13 -5.86
CA THR A 98 -5.31 -15.88 -6.41
C THR A 98 -6.43 -16.60 -5.65
N GLU A 99 -6.11 -17.60 -4.82
CA GLU A 99 -7.07 -18.28 -3.95
C GLU A 99 -7.22 -17.58 -2.60
N VAL A 100 -6.20 -16.82 -2.19
CA VAL A 100 -6.16 -16.12 -0.90
C VAL A 100 -6.63 -14.66 -1.02
N TYR A 101 -6.25 -13.99 -2.10
CA TYR A 101 -6.56 -12.58 -2.32
C TYR A 101 -7.49 -12.43 -3.52
N SER A 102 -8.40 -11.45 -3.48
CA SER A 102 -9.08 -11.05 -4.71
C SER A 102 -8.06 -10.59 -5.75
N GLU A 103 -8.37 -10.76 -7.03
CA GLU A 103 -7.50 -10.36 -8.14
C GLU A 103 -7.07 -8.88 -8.02
N LEU A 104 -8.00 -8.01 -7.62
CA LEU A 104 -7.73 -6.60 -7.41
C LEU A 104 -6.75 -6.37 -6.25
N CYS A 105 -6.93 -7.01 -5.11
CA CYS A 105 -5.99 -6.85 -4.00
C CYS A 105 -4.62 -7.45 -4.33
N TYR A 106 -4.60 -8.63 -4.94
CA TYR A 106 -3.38 -9.33 -5.33
C TYR A 106 -2.54 -8.50 -6.30
N SER A 107 -3.13 -8.01 -7.39
CA SER A 107 -2.43 -7.17 -8.38
C SER A 107 -1.80 -5.92 -7.75
N TRP A 108 -2.47 -5.31 -6.77
CA TRP A 108 -1.92 -4.18 -6.03
C TRP A 108 -0.77 -4.55 -5.09
N LEU A 109 -0.85 -5.71 -4.43
CA LEU A 109 0.21 -6.23 -3.55
C LEU A 109 1.44 -6.66 -4.36
N GLU A 110 1.21 -7.35 -5.48
CA GLU A 110 2.25 -7.79 -6.41
C GLU A 110 2.96 -6.59 -7.04
N ALA A 111 2.21 -5.62 -7.58
CA ALA A 111 2.79 -4.39 -8.12
C ALA A 111 3.62 -3.62 -7.08
N ARG A 112 3.11 -3.53 -5.84
CA ARG A 112 3.88 -2.94 -4.74
C ARG A 112 5.19 -3.70 -4.55
N ASP A 113 5.14 -5.02 -4.52
CA ASP A 113 6.33 -5.83 -4.29
C ASP A 113 7.36 -5.66 -5.40
N VAL A 114 6.94 -5.69 -6.67
CA VAL A 114 7.81 -5.43 -7.82
C VAL A 114 8.48 -4.05 -7.68
N CYS A 115 7.71 -3.00 -7.38
CA CYS A 115 8.26 -1.66 -7.18
C CYS A 115 9.25 -1.59 -6.01
N VAL A 116 8.90 -2.16 -4.85
CA VAL A 116 9.70 -2.08 -3.63
C VAL A 116 10.97 -2.90 -3.77
N SER A 117 10.89 -4.09 -4.35
CA SER A 117 12.03 -4.98 -4.56
C SER A 117 13.03 -4.39 -5.54
N ALA A 118 12.56 -3.82 -6.67
CA ALA A 118 13.43 -3.12 -7.62
C ALA A 118 14.14 -1.92 -6.97
N LEU A 119 13.42 -1.09 -6.21
CA LEU A 119 14.03 0.02 -5.48
C LEU A 119 15.06 -0.45 -4.46
N ARG A 120 14.81 -1.56 -3.75
CA ARG A 120 15.77 -2.09 -2.75
C ARG A 120 17.03 -2.62 -3.40
N GLN A 121 16.93 -3.22 -4.58
CA GLN A 121 18.09 -3.71 -5.34
C GLN A 121 19.00 -2.56 -5.80
N GLN A 122 18.41 -1.42 -6.17
CA GLN A 122 19.13 -0.24 -6.68
C GLN A 122 19.01 0.96 -5.74
N TRP A 123 18.98 0.70 -4.42
CA TRP A 123 18.63 1.73 -3.45
C TRP A 123 19.56 2.93 -3.48
N HIS A 124 20.87 2.68 -3.45
CA HIS A 124 21.88 3.74 -3.46
C HIS A 124 21.84 4.55 -4.77
N GLU A 125 21.62 3.87 -5.91
CA GLU A 125 21.60 4.50 -7.23
C GLU A 125 20.36 5.38 -7.45
N LEU A 126 19.19 4.91 -6.99
CA LEU A 126 17.90 5.56 -7.27
C LEU A 126 17.42 6.49 -6.15
N CYS A 127 17.76 6.19 -4.90
CA CYS A 127 17.30 6.94 -3.72
C CYS A 127 18.41 7.79 -3.06
N GLY A 128 19.68 7.55 -3.40
CA GLY A 128 20.83 8.20 -2.77
C GLY A 128 21.10 7.74 -1.34
N ASP A 129 22.21 8.20 -0.76
CA ASP A 129 22.63 7.81 0.61
C ASP A 129 21.78 8.48 1.71
N GLU A 130 21.13 9.61 1.40
CA GLU A 130 20.04 10.16 2.22
C GLU A 130 18.78 9.28 2.23
N GLY A 131 18.76 8.21 1.41
CA GLY A 131 17.70 7.23 1.27
C GLY A 131 17.18 6.70 2.60
N TYR A 132 18.05 6.47 3.59
CA TYR A 132 17.65 5.93 4.90
C TYR A 132 16.65 6.82 5.67
N ALA A 133 16.62 8.14 5.40
CA ALA A 133 15.65 9.06 6.02
C ALA A 133 14.31 9.12 5.28
N ILE A 134 14.27 8.71 4.01
CA ILE A 134 13.05 8.75 3.19
C ILE A 134 12.40 7.36 3.11
N ASN A 135 11.10 7.29 3.40
CA ASN A 135 10.37 6.03 3.22
C ASN A 135 10.32 5.63 1.72
N VAL A 136 10.19 4.34 1.45
CA VAL A 136 10.17 3.77 0.08
C VAL A 136 9.20 4.48 -0.85
N ARG A 137 8.03 4.91 -0.35
CA ARG A 137 7.04 5.64 -1.14
C ARG A 137 7.50 7.03 -1.54
N GLU A 138 8.29 7.69 -0.70
CA GLU A 138 8.88 8.99 -1.02
C GLU A 138 9.97 8.84 -2.06
N CYS A 139 10.87 7.85 -1.94
CA CYS A 139 11.84 7.57 -3.00
C CYS A 139 11.13 7.27 -4.34
N LEU A 140 10.12 6.38 -4.34
CA LEU A 140 9.39 6.01 -5.55
C LEU A 140 8.73 7.21 -6.27
N ARG A 141 8.40 8.29 -5.55
CA ARG A 141 7.89 9.53 -6.18
C ARG A 141 8.95 10.28 -6.96
N ARG A 142 10.21 10.17 -6.57
CA ARG A 142 11.36 10.91 -7.14
C ARG A 142 11.96 10.18 -8.33
N VAL A 143 11.95 8.84 -8.31
CA VAL A 143 12.52 8.01 -9.38
C VAL A 143 11.80 8.23 -10.72
N PRO A 144 12.53 8.54 -11.80
CA PRO A 144 11.99 8.60 -13.16
C PRO A 144 11.35 7.27 -13.60
N PRO A 145 10.16 7.28 -14.24
CA PRO A 145 9.49 6.06 -14.69
C PRO A 145 10.33 5.09 -15.55
N PRO A 146 11.21 5.56 -16.47
CA PRO A 146 12.01 4.65 -17.31
C PRO A 146 13.03 3.80 -16.53
N LEU A 147 13.38 4.20 -15.30
CA LEU A 147 14.30 3.45 -14.45
C LEU A 147 13.58 2.36 -13.63
N LEU A 148 12.25 2.29 -13.72
CA LEU A 148 11.45 1.28 -13.01
C LEU A 148 11.07 0.15 -13.97
N PRO A 149 10.96 -1.10 -13.46
CA PRO A 149 10.49 -2.22 -14.27
C PRO A 149 9.05 -1.98 -14.73
N GLU A 150 8.70 -2.59 -15.86
CA GLU A 150 7.38 -2.46 -16.50
C GLU A 150 6.22 -2.75 -15.53
N GLY A 151 6.28 -3.88 -14.84
CA GLY A 151 5.29 -4.27 -13.83
C GLY A 151 5.18 -3.32 -12.63
N CYS A 152 6.16 -2.44 -12.42
CA CYS A 152 6.02 -1.33 -11.48
C CYS A 152 5.43 -0.09 -12.16
N ARG A 153 6.06 0.42 -13.22
CA ARG A 153 5.77 1.75 -13.79
C ARG A 153 4.37 1.87 -14.40
N GLU A 154 3.81 0.78 -14.88
CA GLU A 154 2.46 0.71 -15.48
C GLU A 154 1.39 0.28 -14.48
N SER A 155 1.77 0.00 -13.24
CA SER A 155 0.84 -0.46 -12.22
C SER A 155 0.00 0.68 -11.62
N ASP A 156 -1.22 0.34 -11.23
CA ASP A 156 -2.09 1.20 -10.43
C ASP A 156 -1.42 1.63 -9.10
N TYR A 157 -0.59 0.75 -8.52
CA TYR A 157 0.17 1.07 -7.33
C TYR A 157 1.10 2.27 -7.58
N TYR A 158 1.93 2.23 -8.62
CA TYR A 158 2.85 3.33 -8.94
C TYR A 158 2.10 4.62 -9.32
N HIS A 159 1.04 4.50 -10.12
CA HIS A 159 0.19 5.65 -10.47
C HIS A 159 -0.45 6.29 -9.23
N SER A 160 -0.88 5.51 -8.25
CA SER A 160 -1.42 6.02 -6.99
C SER A 160 -0.37 6.78 -6.17
N VAL A 161 0.88 6.28 -6.13
CA VAL A 161 1.99 6.92 -5.42
C VAL A 161 2.35 8.27 -6.06
N ARG A 162 2.40 8.32 -7.39
CA ARG A 162 2.65 9.54 -8.17
C ARG A 162 1.54 10.57 -7.98
N LEU A 163 0.29 10.13 -8.01
CA LEU A 163 -0.87 11.00 -7.78
C LEU A 163 -0.85 11.59 -6.36
N ALA A 164 -0.63 10.77 -5.34
CA ALA A 164 -0.52 11.22 -3.95
C ALA A 164 0.61 12.26 -3.78
N GLY A 165 1.74 12.10 -4.49
CA GLY A 165 2.81 13.08 -4.53
C GLY A 165 2.40 14.41 -5.15
N LYS A 166 1.66 14.38 -6.27
CA LYS A 166 1.12 15.59 -6.92
C LYS A 166 0.15 16.33 -6.00
N LEU A 167 -0.75 15.60 -5.33
CA LEU A 167 -1.72 16.18 -4.40
C LEU A 167 -1.04 16.82 -3.19
N ARG A 168 -0.05 16.14 -2.59
CA ARG A 168 0.74 16.70 -1.48
C ARG A 168 1.40 18.02 -1.85
N ARG A 169 2.03 18.10 -3.03
CA ARG A 169 2.66 19.36 -3.49
C ARG A 169 1.66 20.48 -3.71
N ARG A 170 0.44 20.18 -4.20
CA ARG A 170 -0.62 21.20 -4.33
C ARG A 170 -1.10 21.70 -2.98
N ILE A 171 -1.33 20.79 -2.03
CA ILE A 171 -1.79 21.14 -0.68
C ILE A 171 -0.71 21.93 0.08
N SER A 172 0.55 21.47 0.04
CA SER A 172 1.66 22.18 0.69
C SER A 172 2.02 23.48 -0.03
N GLY A 173 1.91 23.55 -1.36
CA GLY A 173 2.11 24.79 -2.12
C GLY A 173 1.05 25.84 -1.83
N HIS A 174 -0.20 25.44 -1.57
CA HIS A 174 -1.25 26.35 -1.10
C HIS A 174 -1.01 26.88 0.32
N ALA A 175 -0.38 26.08 1.20
CA ALA A 175 -0.06 26.51 2.56
C ALA A 175 1.05 27.57 2.63
N TYR A 176 1.95 27.61 1.63
CA TYR A 176 3.03 28.62 1.55
C TYR A 176 2.78 29.74 0.52
N GLY A 177 1.74 29.63 -0.32
CA GLY A 177 1.38 30.64 -1.33
C GLY A 177 0.54 31.82 -0.79
N SER A 178 0.19 31.83 0.49
CA SER A 178 -0.59 32.92 1.12
C SER A 178 0.31 33.93 1.86
N MET A 179 1.53 34.16 1.38
CA MET A 179 2.38 35.27 1.83
C MET A 179 3.02 35.98 0.64
N ASN A 180 2.20 36.77 -0.07
CA ASN A 180 2.52 38.11 -0.55
C ASN A 180 1.59 38.47 -1.69
N MET A 181 0.77 39.52 -1.47
CA MET A 181 0.35 40.51 -2.47
C MET A 181 -0.50 41.58 -1.74
N LYS A 182 0.17 42.43 -0.97
CA LYS A 182 -0.20 43.86 -0.82
C LYS A 182 1.13 44.61 -0.96
N ALA A 183 1.49 45.01 -2.18
CA ALA A 183 1.23 46.36 -2.71
C ALA A 183 1.82 47.40 -1.74
N ARG A 184 3.06 47.85 -1.93
CA ARG A 184 3.46 48.90 -2.89
C ARG A 184 2.46 50.05 -2.90
N GLU A 185 2.70 51.03 -2.04
CA GLU A 185 2.30 52.45 -2.07
C GLU A 185 2.71 53.01 -0.68
N LYS A 186 3.40 54.12 -0.50
CA LYS A 186 4.03 55.11 -1.37
C LYS A 186 5.03 55.88 -0.49
#